data_AF-A0A5B1LLR4-F1
#
_entry.id   AF-A0A5B1LLR4-F1
#
_cell.length_a   1.000
_cell.length_b   1.000
_cell.length_c   1.000
_cell.angle_alpha   90.00
_cell.angle_beta   90.00
_cell.angle_gamma   90.00
#
_symmetry.space_group_name_H-M   'P 1'
#
loop_
_entity.id
_entity.type
_entity.pdbx_description
1 polymer ?
#
loop_
_entity_poly.entity_id
_entity_poly.type
_entity_poly.pdbx_seq_one_letter_code
_entity_poly.pdbx_strand_id
1 'polypeptide(L)' 'MDETTPGSPDTTVDRTLERRVALRSRHAEGLTRLLAERADLRGVHALADFVDDAVRWTA' A
#
# COMPACT_ATOMS: atom_id res chain seq x y z
N MET A 1 15.43 31.82 25.33
CA MET A 1 15.26 30.38 25.52
C MET A 1 14.36 29.91 24.40
N ASP A 2 14.94 29.23 23.42
CA ASP A 2 14.23 28.70 22.26
C ASP A 2 13.66 27.34 22.66
N GLU A 3 12.36 27.29 22.95
CA GLU A 3 11.67 26.05 23.28
C GLU A 3 11.41 25.29 21.98
N THR A 4 12.38 24.46 21.57
CA THR A 4 12.15 23.42 20.56
C THR A 4 11.23 22.38 21.18
N THR A 5 9.91 22.63 21.17
CA THR A 5 8.92 21.61 21.55
C THR A 5 9.07 20.43 20.59
N PRO A 6 9.45 19.22 21.04
CA PRO A 6 9.42 18.05 20.18
C PRO A 6 7.98 17.87 19.69
N GLY A 7 7.81 17.70 18.37
CA GLY A 7 6.50 17.67 17.72
C GLY A 7 5.48 16.79 18.45
N SER A 8 4.26 17.32 18.62
CA SER A 8 3.18 16.63 19.34
C SER A 8 2.98 15.20 18.84
N PRO A 9 2.64 14.25 19.73
CA PRO A 9 2.49 12.83 19.39
C PRO A 9 1.52 12.61 18.22
N ASP A 10 0.46 13.42 18.12
CA ASP A 10 -0.51 13.38 17.02
C ASP A 10 0.15 13.60 15.65
N THR A 11 1.09 14.54 15.53
CA THR A 11 1.81 14.82 14.27
C THR A 11 2.75 13.69 13.85
N THR A 12 3.28 12.95 14.83
CA THR A 12 4.14 11.78 14.57
C THR A 12 3.31 10.57 14.15
N VAL A 13 2.15 10.37 14.77
CA VAL A 13 1.19 9.33 14.39
C VAL A 13 0.68 9.57 12.98
N ASP A 14 0.28 10.81 12.66
CA ASP A 14 -0.26 11.18 11.35
C ASP A 14 0.76 10.92 10.23
N ARG A 15 2.01 11.41 10.38
CA ARG A 15 3.10 11.14 9.44
C ARG A 15 3.37 9.64 9.26
N THR A 16 3.23 8.85 10.33
CA THR A 16 3.40 7.40 10.27
C THR A 16 2.29 6.74 9.47
N LEU A 17 1.05 7.21 9.62
CA LEU A 17 -0.11 6.74 8.85
C LEU A 17 0.04 7.11 7.37
N GLU A 18 0.38 8.36 7.06
CA GLU A 18 0.63 8.82 5.68
C GLU A 18 1.70 7.96 4.99
N ARG A 19 2.81 7.69 5.69
CA ARG A 19 3.88 6.84 5.15
C ARG A 19 3.39 5.42 4.86
N ARG A 20 2.57 4.84 5.74
CA ARG A 20 1.99 3.50 5.55
C ARG A 20 1.02 3.48 4.38
N VAL A 21 0.16 4.49 4.27
CA VAL A 21 -0.76 4.64 3.13
C VAL A 21 0.01 4.74 1.83
N ALA A 22 1.03 5.61 1.76
CA ALA A 22 1.84 5.77 0.56
C ALA A 22 2.57 4.48 0.14
N LEU A 23 3.13 3.74 1.11
CA LEU A 23 3.77 2.45 0.84
C LEU A 23 2.77 1.42 0.34
N ARG A 24 1.58 1.34 0.95
CA ARG A 24 0.50 0.43 0.52
C ARG A 24 0.03 0.76 -0.89
N SER A 25 -0.19 2.03 -1.20
CA SER A 25 -0.63 2.47 -2.54
C SER A 25 0.40 2.11 -3.61
N ARG A 26 1.70 2.39 -3.38
CA ARG A 26 2.78 2.01 -4.31
C ARG A 26 2.87 0.51 -4.50
N HIS A 27 2.65 -0.26 -3.44
CA HIS A 27 2.66 -1.71 -3.52
C HIS A 27 1.48 -2.25 -4.33
N ALA A 28 0.27 -1.76 -4.08
CA ALA A 28 -0.93 -2.13 -4.84
C ALA A 28 -0.82 -1.76 -6.32
N GLU A 29 -0.24 -0.60 -6.65
CA GLU A 29 0.04 -0.20 -8.03
C GLU A 29 1.02 -1.17 -8.71
N GLY A 30 2.11 -1.54 -8.03
CA GLY A 30 3.07 -2.51 -8.55
C GLY A 30 2.45 -3.89 -8.81
N LEU A 31 1.60 -4.37 -7.90
CA LEU A 31 0.86 -5.63 -8.08
C LEU A 31 -0.14 -5.55 -9.23
N THR A 32 -0.87 -4.43 -9.35
CA THR A 32 -1.81 -4.20 -10.46
C THR A 32 -1.10 -4.28 -11.81
N ARG A 33 0.04 -3.61 -11.93
CA ARG A 33 0.86 -3.66 -13.15
C ARG A 33 1.34 -5.09 -13.45
N LEU A 34 1.88 -5.78 -12.44
CA LEU A 34 2.36 -7.15 -12.60
C LEU A 34 1.24 -8.11 -13.02
N LEU A 35 0.04 -7.99 -12.43
CA LEU A 35 -1.13 -8.80 -12.77
C LEU A 35 -1.70 -8.46 -14.16
N ALA A 36 -1.53 -7.22 -14.63
CA ALA A 36 -1.86 -6.85 -16.00
C ALA A 36 -0.87 -7.48 -17.00
N GLU A 37 0.43 -7.48 -16.69
CA GLU A 37 1.47 -8.14 -17.49
C GLU A 37 1.32 -9.68 -17.49
N ARG A 38 0.79 -10.25 -16.39
CA ARG A 38 0.56 -11.69 -16.19
C ARG A 38 -0.91 -12.09 -16.19
N ALA A 39 -1.68 -11.50 -17.11
CA ALA A 39 -3.09 -11.85 -17.29
C ALA A 39 -3.32 -13.34 -17.60
N ASP A 40 -2.30 -14.02 -18.15
CA ASP A 40 -2.28 -15.47 -18.41
C ASP A 40 -2.43 -16.33 -17.16
N LEU A 41 -2.07 -15.81 -15.99
CA LEU A 41 -2.14 -16.55 -14.73
C LEU A 41 -3.49 -16.44 -14.02
N ARG A 42 -4.36 -15.52 -14.44
CA ARG A 42 -5.68 -15.33 -13.82
C ARG A 42 -6.59 -16.55 -14.07
N GLY A 43 -7.21 -17.06 -13.03
CA GLY A 43 -8.04 -18.26 -13.02
C GLY A 43 -7.28 -19.58 -13.13
N VAL A 44 -5.95 -19.52 -13.29
CA VAL A 44 -5.07 -20.70 -13.43
C VAL A 44 -4.18 -20.87 -12.20
N HIS A 45 -3.67 -19.76 -11.67
CA HIS A 45 -2.75 -19.76 -10.55
C HIS A 45 -3.41 -19.14 -9.32
N ALA A 46 -3.70 -19.97 -8.31
CA ALA A 46 -4.46 -19.57 -7.12
C ALA A 46 -3.88 -18.34 -6.38
N LEU A 47 -2.55 -18.18 -6.37
CA LEU A 47 -1.92 -16.99 -5.77
C LEU A 47 -2.20 -15.72 -6.59
N ALA A 48 -2.24 -15.81 -7.92
CA ALA A 48 -2.54 -14.64 -8.75
C ALA A 48 -3.98 -14.20 -8.53
N ASP A 49 -4.91 -15.16 -8.41
CA ASP A 49 -6.32 -14.88 -8.09
C ASP A 49 -6.50 -14.28 -6.70
N PHE A 50 -5.79 -14.83 -5.71
CA PHE A 50 -5.81 -14.28 -4.35
C PHE A 50 -5.28 -12.84 -4.30
N VAL A 51 -4.16 -12.57 -4.98
CA VAL A 51 -3.58 -11.22 -5.02
C VAL A 51 -4.48 -10.25 -5.79
N ASP A 52 -5.10 -10.68 -6.89
CA ASP A 52 -6.05 -9.84 -7.64
C ASP A 52 -7.25 -9.43 -6.78
N ASP A 53 -7.83 -10.38 -6.05
CA ASP A 53 -8.93 -10.10 -5.12
C ASP A 53 -8.48 -9.19 -3.98
N ALA A 54 -7.31 -9.44 -3.38
CA ALA A 54 -6.74 -8.60 -2.33
C ALA A 54 -6.51 -7.15 -2.80
N VAL A 55 -5.99 -6.95 -4.02
CA VAL A 55 -5.80 -5.61 -4.60
C VAL A 55 -7.15 -4.94 -4.83
N ARG A 56 -8.15 -5.65 -5.37
CA ARG A 56 -9.50 -5.13 -5.63
C ARG A 56 -10.18 -4.53 -4.39
N TRP A 57 -9.93 -5.08 -3.20
CA TRP A 57 -10.50 -4.60 -1.94
C TRP A 57 -9.66 -3.52 -1.25
N THR A 58 -8.45 -3.23 -1.73
CA THR A 58 -7.56 -2.21 -1.14
C THR A 58 -7.43 -0.92 -1.97
N ALA A 59 -7.91 -0.95 -3.21
CA ALA A 59 -7.97 0.20 -4.12
C ALA A 59 -9.12 1.16 -3.78
#